data_AF-A0A1Y5GLK2-F1
#
_entry.id   AF-A0A1Y5GLK2-F1
#
_cell.length_a   1.000
_cell.length_b   1.000
_cell.length_c   1.000
_cell.angle_alpha   90.00
_cell.angle_beta   90.00
_cell.angle_gamma   90.00
#
_symmetry.space_group_name_H-M   'P 1'
#
loop_
_entity.id
_entity.type
_entity.pdbx_description
1 polymer ?
#
loop_
_entity_poly.entity_id
_entity_poly.type
_entity_poly.pdbx_seq_one_letter_code
_entity_poly.pdbx_strand_id
1 'polypeptide(L)'
;MPTTTITKRFKFTDKTIRAIPNNPTNSNSNSNSNSTYLELSDTQVIGLKCLVGKTGNKRFLFRYIYHGKKQSISLGSFNDINVAAARKIAQKHRAWGC
;
A
#
# COMPACT_ATOMS: atom_id res chain seq x y z
N MET A 1 18.20 -5.33 21.32
CA MET A 1 18.10 -4.79 19.95
C MET A 1 16.72 -4.18 19.78
N PRO A 2 16.56 -2.87 19.51
CA PRO A 2 15.24 -2.28 19.35
C PRO A 2 14.58 -2.85 18.09
N THR A 3 13.50 -3.59 18.25
CA THR A 3 12.68 -4.10 17.14
C THR A 3 11.87 -2.93 16.59
N THR A 4 12.27 -2.38 15.43
CA THR A 4 11.54 -1.29 14.78
C THR A 4 10.21 -1.81 14.21
N THR A 5 9.13 -1.68 14.98
CA THR A 5 7.78 -2.02 14.53
C THR A 5 7.32 -0.98 13.50
N ILE A 6 7.38 -1.32 12.21
CA ILE A 6 6.85 -0.46 11.13
C ILE A 6 5.33 -0.40 11.24
N THR A 7 4.78 0.79 11.43
CA THR A 7 3.34 1.03 11.40
C THR A 7 2.80 0.75 9.99
N LYS A 8 2.01 -0.32 9.83
CA LYS A 8 1.48 -0.75 8.52
C LYS A 8 0.28 0.06 8.03
N ARG A 9 -0.26 0.99 8.84
CA ARG A 9 -1.42 1.82 8.50
C ARG A 9 -1.16 3.27 8.90
N PHE A 10 -1.13 4.19 7.94
CA PHE A 10 -0.89 5.61 8.19
C PHE A 10 -1.48 6.46 7.06
N LYS A 11 -1.53 7.78 7.25
CA LYS A 11 -1.97 8.70 6.21
C LYS A 11 -0.94 8.76 5.10
N PHE A 12 -1.27 8.26 3.92
CA PHE A 12 -0.36 8.34 2.78
C PHE A 12 -0.10 9.79 2.40
N THR A 13 1.17 10.11 2.23
CA THR A 13 1.68 11.34 1.63
C THR A 13 2.89 10.96 0.79
N ASP A 14 3.18 11.70 -0.28
CA ASP A 14 4.32 11.37 -1.15
C ASP A 14 5.64 11.33 -0.37
N LYS A 15 5.80 12.23 0.61
CA LYS A 15 6.94 12.24 1.54
C LYS A 15 7.01 10.97 2.38
N THR A 16 5.91 10.59 3.02
CA THR A 16 5.88 9.35 3.83
C THR A 16 6.16 8.13 2.97
N ILE A 17 5.56 8.01 1.78
CA ILE A 17 5.73 6.85 0.90
C ILE A 17 7.17 6.76 0.39
N ARG A 18 7.76 7.90 0.01
CA ARG A 18 9.16 7.97 -0.40
C ARG A 18 10.12 7.60 0.74
N ALA A 19 9.81 8.00 1.97
CA ALA A 19 10.61 7.69 3.16
C ALA A 19 10.47 6.25 3.68
N ILE A 20 9.53 5.44 3.16
CA ILE A 20 9.41 4.03 3.60
C ILE A 20 10.70 3.29 3.22
N PRO A 21 11.38 2.65 4.18
CA PRO A 21 12.54 1.81 3.89
C PRO A 21 12.13 0.59 3.06
N ASN A 22 13.08 0.05 2.29
CA ASN A 22 12.84 -1.19 1.54
C ASN A 22 12.49 -2.32 2.52
N ASN A 23 11.65 -3.27 2.10
CA ASN A 23 11.29 -4.41 2.93
C ASN A 23 12.57 -5.21 3.27
N PRO A 24 13.01 -5.27 4.54
CA PRO A 24 14.25 -5.95 4.89
C PRO A 24 14.11 -7.44 4.57
N THR A 25 15.15 -7.99 3.95
CA THR A 25 15.25 -9.42 3.62
C THR A 25 15.54 -10.28 4.84
N ASN A 26 15.93 -9.70 5.99
CA ASN A 26 16.17 -10.46 7.21
C ASN A 26 14.90 -10.59 8.07
N SER A 27 14.43 -11.82 8.14
CA SER A 27 13.30 -12.26 8.93
C SER A 27 13.71 -12.33 10.40
N ASN A 28 13.59 -11.24 11.15
CA ASN A 28 13.87 -11.26 12.59
C ASN A 28 12.56 -11.13 13.38
N SER A 29 12.00 -12.32 13.66
CA SER A 29 11.25 -12.75 14.84
C SER A 29 9.85 -12.21 15.18
N ASN A 30 9.32 -11.06 14.72
CA ASN A 30 7.97 -10.63 15.22
C ASN A 30 7.04 -9.92 14.22
N SER A 31 7.33 -9.94 12.93
CA SER A 31 6.37 -9.51 11.90
C SER A 31 6.33 -10.58 10.82
N ASN A 32 5.13 -11.10 10.56
CA ASN A 32 4.78 -12.07 9.53
C ASN A 32 5.30 -11.64 8.13
N SER A 33 6.60 -11.82 7.88
CA SER A 33 7.36 -11.20 6.78
C SER A 33 8.00 -12.25 5.88
N ASN A 34 7.23 -13.29 5.56
CA ASN A 34 7.54 -14.17 4.43
C ASN A 34 6.97 -13.63 3.11
N SER A 35 6.34 -12.45 3.13
CA SER A 35 5.74 -11.82 1.96
C SER A 35 6.77 -11.05 1.14
N THR A 36 6.77 -11.27 -0.17
CA THR A 36 7.64 -10.57 -1.14
C THR A 36 7.47 -9.04 -1.09
N TYR A 37 6.33 -8.56 -0.60
CA TYR A 37 5.99 -7.14 -0.54
C TYR A 37 5.56 -6.74 0.87
N LEU A 38 6.05 -5.59 1.33
CA LEU A 38 5.53 -4.90 2.49
C LEU A 38 4.21 -4.22 2.11
N GLU A 39 3.10 -4.68 2.69
CA GLU A 39 1.79 -4.08 2.50
C GLU A 39 1.52 -2.98 3.53
N LEU A 40 1.28 -1.77 3.04
CA LEU A 40 0.89 -0.62 3.84
C LEU A 40 -0.51 -0.19 3.46
N SER A 41 -1.25 0.39 4.40
CA SER A 41 -2.63 0.83 4.19
C SER A 41 -2.79 2.31 4.44
N ASP A 42 -3.55 2.96 3.57
CA ASP A 42 -3.94 4.35 3.78
C ASP A 42 -5.03 4.44 4.86
N THR A 43 -4.98 5.50 5.67
CA THR A 43 -6.04 5.81 6.63
C THR A 43 -7.15 6.67 6.01
N GLN A 44 -6.87 7.39 4.93
CA GLN A 44 -7.83 8.30 4.30
C GLN A 44 -8.73 7.60 3.28
N VAL A 45 -8.20 6.65 2.51
CA VAL A 45 -8.97 5.84 1.57
C VAL A 45 -8.96 4.37 1.96
N ILE A 46 -10.10 3.89 2.45
CA ILE A 46 -10.29 2.48 2.82
C ILE A 46 -10.10 1.61 1.58
N GLY A 47 -9.20 0.62 1.69
CA GLY A 47 -8.90 -0.30 0.60
C GLY A 47 -7.68 0.11 -0.23
N LEU A 48 -7.19 1.34 -0.09
CA LEU A 48 -5.95 1.78 -0.74
C LEU A 48 -4.73 1.22 0.01
N LYS A 49 -3.87 0.53 -0.74
CA LYS A 49 -2.67 -0.12 -0.25
C LYS A 49 -1.45 0.35 -1.04
N CYS A 50 -0.31 0.43 -0.37
CA CYS A 50 0.99 0.61 -1.00
C CYS A 50 1.81 -0.66 -0.79
N LEU A 51 2.27 -1.26 -1.89
CA LEU A 51 3.12 -2.44 -1.87
C LEU A 51 4.56 -1.98 -2.12
N VAL A 52 5.44 -2.23 -1.15
CA VAL A 52 6.87 -1.93 -1.27
C VAL A 52 7.63 -3.24 -1.43
N GLY A 53 8.30 -3.41 -2.57
CA GLY A 53 9.14 -4.57 -2.85
C GLY A 53 10.48 -4.51 -2.12
N LYS A 54 11.19 -5.63 -2.13
CA LYS A 54 12.56 -5.76 -1.57
C LYS A 54 13.57 -4.83 -2.25
N THR A 55 13.39 -4.57 -3.54
CA THR A 55 14.22 -3.65 -4.35
C THR A 55 13.83 -2.17 -4.20
N GLY A 56 12.81 -1.85 -3.38
CA GLY A 56 12.34 -0.48 -3.22
C GLY A 56 11.30 -0.03 -4.26
N ASN A 57 10.90 -0.91 -5.18
CA ASN A 57 9.78 -0.66 -6.08
C ASN A 57 8.48 -0.48 -5.28
N LYS A 58 7.75 0.61 -5.53
CA LYS A 58 6.51 0.95 -4.84
C LYS A 58 5.37 1.01 -5.83
N ARG A 59 4.27 0.32 -5.54
CA ARG A 59 3.05 0.32 -6.35
C ARG A 59 1.81 0.47 -5.49
N PHE A 60 0.78 1.10 -6.04
CA PHE A 60 -0.51 1.25 -5.39
C PHE A 60 -1.48 0.15 -5.84
N LEU A 61 -2.16 -0.43 -4.87
CA LEU A 61 -3.19 -1.45 -5.08
C LEU A 61 -4.45 -0.97 -4.36
N PHE A 62 -5.60 -1.05 -5.02
CA PHE A 62 -6.89 -0.78 -4.41
C PHE A 62 -7.69 -2.07 -4.29
N ARG A 63 -8.13 -2.40 -3.06
CA ARG A 63 -9.00 -3.53 -2.76
C ARG A 63 -10.41 -3.03 -2.44
N TYR A 64 -11.41 -3.54 -3.15
CA TYR A 64 -12.81 -3.12 -3.03
C TYR A 64 -13.75 -4.33 -3.15
N ILE A 65 -15.04 -4.09 -2.93
CA ILE A 65 -16.10 -5.09 -3.12
C ILE A 65 -16.98 -4.58 -4.26
N TYR A 66 -17.24 -5.43 -5.24
CA TYR A 66 -18.10 -5.16 -6.39
C TYR A 66 -19.12 -6.29 -6.51
N HIS A 67 -20.42 -5.98 -6.46
CA HIS A 67 -21.51 -6.97 -6.42
C HIS A 67 -21.27 -8.11 -5.41
N GLY A 68 -20.87 -7.76 -4.18
CA GLY A 68 -20.60 -8.74 -3.12
C GLY A 68 -19.31 -9.56 -3.27
N LYS A 69 -18.56 -9.38 -4.38
CA LYS A 69 -17.30 -10.08 -4.63
C LYS A 69 -16.10 -9.18 -4.32
N LYS A 70 -15.12 -9.73 -3.60
CA LYS A 70 -13.85 -9.03 -3.32
C LYS A 70 -13.04 -8.91 -4.61
N GLN A 71 -12.63 -7.70 -4.93
CA GLN A 71 -11.82 -7.38 -6.11
C GLN A 71 -10.59 -6.57 -5.72
N SER A 72 -9.58 -6.61 -6.57
CA SER A 72 -8.39 -5.77 -6.45
C SER A 72 -8.00 -5.22 -7.82
N ILE A 73 -7.51 -3.98 -7.83
CA ILE A 73 -6.99 -3.33 -9.02
C ILE A 73 -5.66 -2.65 -8.70
N SER A 74 -4.68 -2.84 -9.59
CA SER A 74 -3.41 -2.12 -9.53
C SER A 74 -3.62 -0.72 -10.11
N LEU A 75 -3.31 0.31 -9.34
CA LEU A 75 -3.50 1.71 -9.76
C LEU A 75 -2.29 2.25 -10.54
N GLY A 76 -1.10 1.71 -10.28
CA GLY A 76 0.15 2.14 -10.91
C GLY A 76 1.34 2.16 -9.95
N SER A 77 2.52 2.45 -10.49
CA SER A 77 3.75 2.62 -9.71
C SER A 77 3.81 4.01 -9.10
N PHE A 78 4.45 4.15 -7.93
CA PHE A 78 4.65 5.46 -7.29
C PHE A 78 5.50 6.43 -8.14
N ASN A 79 6.28 5.91 -9.10
CA ASN A 79 7.05 6.73 -10.04
C ASN A 79 6.14 7.42 -11.08
N ASP A 80 5.00 6.79 -11.41
CA ASP A 80 4.09 7.26 -12.45
C ASP A 80 2.91 8.03 -11.86
N ILE A 81 2.47 7.64 -10.66
CA ILE A 81 1.31 8.24 -9.97
C ILE A 81 1.64 8.67 -8.54
N ASN A 82 1.20 9.87 -8.16
CA ASN A 82 1.32 10.37 -6.80
C ASN A 82 0.18 9.82 -5.90
N VAL A 83 0.30 10.03 -4.59
CA VAL A 83 -0.71 9.59 -3.62
C VAL A 83 -2.07 10.24 -3.89
N ALA A 84 -2.10 11.51 -4.27
CA ALA A 84 -3.35 12.22 -4.54
C ALA A 84 -4.12 11.62 -5.73
N ALA A 85 -3.42 11.31 -6.82
CA ALA A 85 -3.95 10.65 -8.00
C ALA A 85 -4.44 9.24 -7.66
N ALA A 86 -3.63 8.46 -6.94
CA ALA A 86 -4.01 7.13 -6.48
C ALA A 86 -5.32 7.17 -5.67
N ARG A 87 -5.48 8.15 -4.77
CA ARG A 87 -6.73 8.35 -4.01
C ARG A 87 -7.91 8.70 -4.91
N LYS A 88 -7.74 9.62 -5.86
CA LYS A 88 -8.81 9.99 -6.80
C LYS A 88 -9.27 8.79 -7.63
N ILE A 89 -8.33 7.99 -8.14
CA ILE A 89 -8.63 6.79 -8.93
C ILE A 89 -9.36 5.75 -8.05
N ALA A 90 -8.87 5.49 -6.83
CA ALA A 90 -9.51 4.59 -5.88
C ALA A 90 -10.96 5.01 -5.55
N GLN A 91 -11.19 6.29 -5.29
CA GLN A 91 -12.53 6.83 -5.03
C GLN A 91 -13.44 6.69 -6.24
N LYS A 92 -12.93 6.94 -7.45
CA LYS A 92 -13.66 6.75 -8.71
C LYS A 92 -14.11 5.30 -8.88
N HIS A 93 -13.21 4.33 -8.67
CA HIS A 93 -13.57 2.90 -8.74
C HIS A 93 -14.58 2.49 -7.66
N ARG A 94 -14.50 3.10 -6.48
CA ARG A 94 -15.49 2.86 -5.42
C ARG A 94 -16.86 3.39 -5.80
N ALA A 95 -16.93 4.58 -6.39
CA ALA A 95 -18.19 5.19 -6.81
C ALA A 95 -18.85 4.45 -7.99
N TRP A 96 -18.06 3.89 -8.91
CA TRP A 96 -18.58 3.08 -10.03
C TRP A 96 -18.97 1.65 -9.63
N GLY A 97 -18.50 1.18 -8.47
CA GLY A 97 -18.67 -0.18 -8.01
C GLY A 97 -19.81 -0.40 -6.99
N CYS A 98 -20.55 0.65 -6.66
CA CYS A 98 -21.70 0.61 -5.76
C CYS A 98 -22.98 1.00 -6.49
#